data_AF-A0A0R2L374-F1
#
_entry.id   AF-A0A0R2L374-F1
#
_cell.length_a   1.000
_cell.length_b   1.000
_cell.length_c   1.000
_cell.angle_alpha   90.00
_cell.angle_beta   90.00
_cell.angle_gamma   90.00
#
_symmetry.space_group_name_H-M   'P 1'
#
loop_
_entity.id
_entity.type
_entity.pdbx_description
1 polymer ?
#
loop_
_entity_poly.entity_id
_entity_poly.type
_entity_poly.pdbx_seq_one_letter_code
_entity_poly.pdbx_strand_id
1 'polypeptide(L)'
;MEEINMRSERPRQNWLLVTATIIGVLILVMLAFLIGKVMTGNQSSAASSAPRTSSSQSVSSSQSTSSSAATTTSSASQAPERGQKSGSETVGGPYSVSTEELNALSAFHVSGMMNMPGSITLDLNDQSGAGTADFRGPDYLSGSMNVTYYSIPTTSIRIFGAKNHSIRTVKVNSEIRFDDDNPSNELTTSGSMYAFKNRDGGISLAIPNYAGNVDDSERDVLQEVLQ
;
A
#
# COMPACT_ATOMS: atom_id res chain seq x y z
N MET A 1 17.72 12.37 69.97
CA MET A 1 17.88 10.91 69.97
C MET A 1 16.55 10.33 69.56
N GLU A 2 16.39 9.56 68.48
CA GLU A 2 17.27 9.27 67.34
C GLU A 2 16.36 8.72 66.22
N GLU A 3 16.66 8.97 64.96
CA GLU A 3 15.86 8.42 63.85
C GLU A 3 16.18 6.94 63.63
N ILE A 4 15.16 6.09 63.43
CA ILE A 4 15.35 4.69 63.02
C ILE A 4 15.01 4.55 61.54
N ASN A 5 16.06 4.57 60.72
CA ASN A 5 16.02 4.46 59.27
C ASN A 5 15.81 3.00 58.82
N MET A 6 14.62 2.65 58.31
CA MET A 6 14.36 1.32 57.73
C MET A 6 14.83 1.23 56.27
N ARG A 7 16.04 0.71 56.08
CA ARG A 7 16.59 0.36 54.76
C ARG A 7 16.07 -1.02 54.32
N SER A 8 15.23 -1.04 53.29
CA SER A 8 14.81 -2.27 52.60
C SER A 8 15.90 -2.71 51.62
N GLU A 9 16.64 -3.78 51.93
CA GLU A 9 17.56 -4.41 50.97
C GLU A 9 16.79 -5.39 50.07
N ARG A 10 16.80 -5.15 48.76
CA ARG A 10 16.28 -6.12 47.78
C ARG A 10 17.38 -7.14 47.43
N PRO A 11 17.09 -8.46 47.42
CA PRO A 11 18.08 -9.46 47.04
C PRO A 11 18.45 -9.34 45.55
N ARG A 12 19.73 -9.08 45.28
CA ARG A 12 20.29 -9.14 43.91
C ARG A 12 20.55 -10.59 43.53
N GLN A 13 19.58 -11.25 42.87
CA GLN A 13 19.68 -12.66 42.53
C GLN A 13 19.70 -12.89 41.00
N ASN A 14 20.91 -13.08 40.47
CA ASN A 14 21.26 -14.01 39.38
C ASN A 14 20.62 -13.85 37.98
N TRP A 15 20.42 -12.63 37.48
CA TRP A 15 19.97 -12.41 36.08
C TRP A 15 20.94 -12.98 35.01
N LEU A 16 22.23 -13.12 35.32
CA LEU A 16 23.28 -13.63 34.41
C LEU A 16 23.19 -15.14 34.11
N LEU A 17 22.44 -15.93 34.89
CA LEU A 17 22.31 -17.37 34.67
C LEU A 17 21.15 -17.74 33.72
N VAL A 18 20.17 -16.85 33.57
CA VAL A 18 18.98 -17.07 32.72
C VAL A 18 19.27 -16.74 31.24
N THR A 19 20.17 -15.79 30.98
CA THR A 19 20.54 -15.40 29.61
C THR A 19 21.38 -16.46 28.90
N ALA A 20 22.25 -17.17 29.63
CA ALA A 20 23.16 -18.18 29.07
C ALA A 20 22.41 -19.41 28.51
N THR A 21 21.32 -19.86 29.15
CA THR A 21 20.57 -21.04 28.73
C THR A 21 19.74 -20.78 27.46
N ILE A 22 19.18 -19.59 27.30
CA ILE A 22 18.38 -19.21 26.11
C ILE A 22 19.25 -19.17 24.85
N ILE A 23 20.47 -18.62 24.94
CA ILE A 23 21.43 -18.57 23.83
C ILE A 23 21.85 -19.99 23.39
N GLY A 24 22.07 -20.91 24.34
CA GLY A 24 22.44 -22.30 24.05
C GLY A 24 21.38 -23.06 23.24
N VAL A 25 20.09 -22.83 23.52
CA VAL A 25 18.98 -23.46 22.78
C VAL A 25 18.87 -22.94 21.36
N LEU A 26 19.03 -21.61 21.15
CA LEU A 26 18.96 -21.00 19.82
C LEU A 26 20.06 -21.50 18.86
N ILE A 27 21.28 -21.70 19.36
CA ILE A 27 22.41 -22.22 18.55
C ILE A 27 22.16 -23.67 18.09
N LEU A 28 21.55 -24.50 18.94
CA LEU A 28 21.21 -25.89 18.58
C LEU A 28 20.13 -25.98 17.49
N VAL A 29 19.13 -25.09 17.50
CA VAL A 29 18.08 -25.05 16.47
C VAL A 29 18.64 -24.60 15.12
N MET A 30 19.56 -23.62 15.10
CA MET A 30 20.22 -23.16 13.86
C MET A 30 21.07 -24.25 13.20
N LEU A 31 21.78 -25.08 13.97
CA LEU A 31 22.60 -26.17 13.40
C LEU A 31 21.75 -27.26 12.71
N ALA A 32 20.54 -27.52 13.20
CA ALA A 32 19.66 -28.55 12.64
C ALA A 32 19.08 -28.16 11.26
N PHE A 33 18.91 -26.86 10.98
CA PHE A 33 18.28 -26.40 9.74
C PHE A 33 19.20 -26.45 8.51
N LEU A 34 20.52 -26.42 8.71
CA LEU A 34 21.52 -26.36 7.62
C LEU A 34 21.84 -27.72 6.97
N ILE A 35 21.29 -28.83 7.48
CA ILE A 35 21.53 -30.19 6.94
C ILE A 35 20.46 -30.57 5.88
N GLY A 36 19.39 -29.77 5.72
CA GLY A 36 18.18 -30.15 4.99
C GLY A 36 18.10 -29.86 3.48
N LYS A 37 19.11 -29.25 2.82
CA LYS A 37 19.03 -28.90 1.39
C LYS A 37 20.32 -29.14 0.57
N VAL A 38 20.63 -30.41 0.33
CA VAL A 38 21.52 -30.87 -0.75
C VAL A 38 20.90 -32.08 -1.45
N MET A 39 21.06 -32.18 -2.77
CA MET A 39 20.48 -33.12 -3.77
C MET A 39 19.14 -32.64 -4.40
N THR A 40 19.09 -32.15 -5.65
CA THR A 40 19.39 -32.75 -6.98
C THR A 40 18.19 -33.54 -7.54
N GLY A 41 17.68 -33.27 -8.77
CA GLY A 41 18.15 -32.29 -9.76
C GLY A 41 17.35 -32.30 -11.08
N ASN A 42 17.92 -31.63 -12.09
CA ASN A 42 17.39 -31.47 -13.46
C ASN A 42 16.92 -32.76 -14.13
N GLN A 43 15.86 -32.65 -14.94
CA GLN A 43 15.72 -33.44 -16.17
C GLN A 43 15.46 -32.54 -17.37
N SER A 44 16.41 -32.54 -18.30
CA SER A 44 16.22 -32.06 -19.67
C SER A 44 16.26 -33.28 -20.58
N SER A 45 15.33 -33.37 -21.53
CA SER A 45 15.37 -34.39 -22.58
C SER A 45 15.12 -33.75 -23.94
N ALA A 46 16.18 -33.63 -24.74
CA ALA A 46 16.09 -33.68 -26.19
C ALA A 46 15.92 -35.17 -26.61
N ALA A 47 15.62 -35.56 -27.85
CA ALA A 47 15.79 -34.84 -29.11
C ALA A 47 14.92 -35.43 -30.26
N SER A 48 14.95 -34.73 -31.40
CA SER A 48 14.76 -35.22 -32.78
C SER A 48 13.32 -35.61 -33.22
N SER A 49 12.92 -35.53 -34.50
CA SER A 49 13.70 -35.36 -35.76
C SER A 49 12.98 -34.55 -36.86
N ALA A 50 13.77 -33.72 -37.56
CA ALA A 50 13.89 -33.61 -39.04
C ALA A 50 12.86 -32.83 -39.90
N PRO A 51 13.26 -32.32 -41.11
CA PRO A 51 12.67 -31.09 -41.68
C PRO A 51 12.09 -31.19 -43.11
N ARG A 52 11.35 -30.14 -43.51
CA ARG A 52 11.13 -29.64 -44.89
C ARG A 52 11.03 -28.11 -44.79
N THR A 53 11.88 -27.27 -45.37
CA THR A 53 12.30 -27.10 -46.79
C THR A 53 11.14 -26.69 -47.71
N SER A 54 10.95 -25.37 -47.92
CA SER A 54 11.17 -24.69 -49.24
C SER A 54 10.50 -23.31 -49.37
N SER A 55 11.32 -22.27 -49.49
CA SER A 55 11.20 -21.10 -50.43
C SER A 55 9.84 -20.46 -50.80
N SER A 56 9.69 -19.18 -50.45
CA SER A 56 9.52 -18.03 -51.38
C SER A 56 9.59 -16.72 -50.56
N GLN A 57 10.49 -15.77 -50.87
CA GLN A 57 10.33 -14.66 -51.84
C GLN A 57 9.10 -13.77 -51.59
N SER A 58 9.15 -12.43 -51.63
CA SER A 58 10.23 -11.43 -51.55
C SER A 58 9.61 -10.04 -51.80
N VAL A 59 9.96 -9.02 -51.00
CA VAL A 59 9.82 -7.55 -51.31
C VAL A 59 8.38 -7.06 -51.66
N SER A 60 8.00 -5.77 -51.78
CA SER A 60 8.64 -4.45 -51.75
C SER A 60 7.73 -3.39 -51.08
N SER A 61 8.33 -2.23 -50.77
CA SER A 61 7.74 -0.99 -50.23
C SER A 61 7.00 -0.06 -51.22
N SER A 62 6.01 0.70 -50.73
CA SER A 62 5.63 2.08 -51.16
C SER A 62 4.48 2.56 -50.25
N GLN A 63 4.55 3.59 -49.39
CA GLN A 63 4.84 5.03 -49.57
C GLN A 63 3.90 5.75 -50.55
N SER A 64 2.99 6.61 -50.04
CA SER A 64 2.88 8.06 -50.38
C SER A 64 1.48 8.70 -50.24
N THR A 65 1.50 9.90 -49.64
CA THR A 65 0.74 11.12 -50.00
C THR A 65 -0.73 11.36 -49.61
N SER A 66 -0.97 12.66 -49.46
CA SER A 66 -2.11 13.39 -48.88
C SER A 66 -3.03 14.04 -49.91
N SER A 67 -4.25 14.41 -49.50
CA SER A 67 -5.03 15.47 -50.15
C SER A 67 -5.95 16.21 -49.17
N SER A 68 -6.16 17.51 -49.40
CA SER A 68 -6.90 18.47 -48.55
C SER A 68 -8.01 19.19 -49.34
N ALA A 69 -8.79 20.05 -48.66
CA ALA A 69 -9.85 20.98 -49.15
C ALA A 69 -11.26 20.32 -49.34
N ALA A 70 -12.38 20.79 -48.74
CA ALA A 70 -13.03 22.12 -48.55
C ALA A 70 -14.03 22.45 -49.69
N THR A 71 -15.23 23.02 -49.50
CA THR A 71 -16.03 23.48 -48.32
C THR A 71 -17.50 23.76 -48.80
N THR A 72 -18.41 24.31 -47.96
CA THR A 72 -19.75 24.92 -48.24
C THR A 72 -21.02 24.07 -48.03
N THR A 73 -22.21 24.60 -47.66
CA THR A 73 -22.62 25.54 -46.56
C THR A 73 -24.13 25.36 -46.26
N SER A 74 -24.60 25.62 -45.03
CA SER A 74 -25.98 26.01 -44.61
C SER A 74 -27.20 25.14 -45.03
N SER A 75 -28.10 24.70 -44.13
CA SER A 75 -29.10 25.61 -43.51
C SER A 75 -29.99 24.93 -42.44
N ALA A 76 -30.42 25.75 -41.45
CA ALA A 76 -31.70 25.72 -40.71
C ALA A 76 -32.11 24.51 -39.82
N SER A 77 -32.06 24.78 -38.50
CA SER A 77 -33.18 24.61 -37.55
C SER A 77 -33.75 23.22 -37.23
N GLN A 78 -33.31 22.64 -36.11
CA GLN A 78 -34.23 22.22 -35.03
C GLN A 78 -33.53 21.98 -33.69
N ALA A 79 -34.02 22.68 -32.66
CA ALA A 79 -33.99 22.29 -31.26
C ALA A 79 -35.46 22.18 -30.82
N PRO A 80 -35.83 21.47 -29.73
CA PRO A 80 -34.97 21.01 -28.63
C PRO A 80 -35.07 19.49 -28.33
N GLU A 81 -34.12 18.94 -27.55
CA GLU A 81 -34.46 18.34 -26.24
C GLU A 81 -33.22 17.95 -25.40
N ARG A 82 -33.06 18.71 -24.30
CA ARG A 82 -32.56 18.38 -22.96
C ARG A 82 -31.90 17.01 -22.68
N GLY A 83 -30.81 16.67 -23.37
CA GLY A 83 -29.83 15.67 -22.92
C GLY A 83 -28.85 16.21 -21.87
N GLN A 84 -29.35 16.67 -20.70
CA GLN A 84 -28.53 17.30 -19.67
C GLN A 84 -27.66 16.27 -18.92
N LYS A 85 -26.60 15.77 -19.57
CA LYS A 85 -25.51 15.08 -18.87
C LYS A 85 -24.73 16.13 -18.08
N SER A 86 -25.26 16.45 -16.90
CA SER A 86 -24.56 17.21 -15.88
C SER A 86 -23.35 16.40 -15.47
N GLY A 87 -22.22 16.64 -16.13
CA GLY A 87 -20.92 16.31 -15.57
C GLY A 87 -20.78 17.15 -14.31
N SER A 88 -21.16 16.56 -13.16
CA SER A 88 -20.65 17.04 -11.90
C SER A 88 -19.14 17.03 -12.05
N GLU A 89 -18.52 18.20 -11.97
CA GLU A 89 -17.08 18.29 -11.77
C GLU A 89 -16.83 17.70 -10.39
N THR A 90 -16.54 16.40 -10.35
CA THR A 90 -16.18 15.72 -9.11
C THR A 90 -14.91 16.37 -8.61
N VAL A 91 -15.03 17.19 -7.57
CA VAL A 91 -13.90 17.71 -6.79
C VAL A 91 -13.20 16.49 -6.20
N GLY A 92 -12.15 16.02 -6.90
CA GLY A 92 -11.56 14.70 -6.69
C GLY A 92 -11.18 13.94 -7.96
N GLY A 93 -11.77 14.20 -9.12
CA GLY A 93 -11.49 13.42 -10.34
C GLY A 93 -11.96 11.94 -10.26
N PRO A 94 -11.56 11.07 -11.20
CA PRO A 94 -12.24 9.78 -11.42
C PRO A 94 -11.84 8.64 -10.47
N TYR A 95 -10.85 8.83 -9.59
CA TYR A 95 -10.40 7.83 -8.61
C TYR A 95 -10.47 8.35 -7.16
N SER A 96 -11.28 9.36 -6.89
CA SER A 96 -11.50 9.88 -5.54
C SER A 96 -12.38 8.95 -4.71
N VAL A 97 -12.12 8.94 -3.41
CA VAL A 97 -13.02 8.49 -2.35
C VAL A 97 -13.28 9.71 -1.47
N SER A 98 -14.54 10.08 -1.23
CA SER A 98 -14.83 11.29 -0.45
C SER A 98 -14.60 11.09 1.05
N THR A 99 -14.53 12.17 1.83
CA THR A 99 -14.44 12.10 3.29
C THR A 99 -15.69 11.44 3.88
N GLU A 100 -16.89 11.73 3.35
CA GLU A 100 -18.13 11.08 3.78
C GLU A 100 -18.08 9.56 3.57
N GLU A 101 -17.53 9.13 2.43
CA GLU A 101 -17.33 7.70 2.14
C GLU A 101 -16.31 7.03 3.06
N LEU A 102 -15.30 7.76 3.54
CA LEU A 102 -14.30 7.28 4.49
C LEU A 102 -14.87 7.23 5.92
N ASN A 103 -15.56 8.28 6.34
CA ASN A 103 -16.23 8.40 7.65
C ASN A 103 -17.38 7.38 7.84
N ALA A 104 -17.96 6.91 6.74
CA ALA A 104 -18.95 5.83 6.77
C ALA A 104 -18.36 4.43 7.07
N LEU A 105 -17.03 4.28 7.06
CA LEU A 105 -16.34 3.03 7.39
C LEU A 105 -16.05 2.93 8.89
N SER A 106 -16.11 1.72 9.46
CA SER A 106 -15.80 1.52 10.87
C SER A 106 -14.29 1.49 11.16
N ALA A 107 -13.53 0.81 10.30
CA ALA A 107 -12.07 0.72 10.36
C ALA A 107 -11.54 0.16 9.03
N PHE A 108 -10.23 0.33 8.81
CA PHE A 108 -9.43 -0.49 7.92
C PHE A 108 -8.65 -1.51 8.74
N HIS A 109 -8.64 -2.77 8.31
CA HIS A 109 -8.00 -3.88 9.00
C HIS A 109 -6.66 -4.24 8.36
N VAL A 110 -5.61 -4.24 9.19
CA VAL A 110 -4.26 -4.69 8.82
C VAL A 110 -4.09 -6.13 9.30
N SER A 111 -3.50 -7.00 8.49
CA SER A 111 -3.38 -8.43 8.82
C SER A 111 -2.12 -9.04 8.24
N GLY A 112 -1.54 -10.01 8.96
CA GLY A 112 -0.39 -10.79 8.50
C GLY A 112 0.99 -10.12 8.63
N MET A 113 1.07 -8.90 9.19
CA MET A 113 2.31 -8.13 9.29
C MET A 113 2.63 -7.85 10.77
N MET A 114 3.86 -8.18 11.19
CA MET A 114 4.35 -7.74 12.50
C MET A 114 4.74 -6.26 12.47
N ASN A 115 4.71 -5.62 13.63
CA ASN A 115 5.04 -4.20 13.83
C ASN A 115 4.13 -3.21 13.08
N MET A 116 2.88 -3.61 12.79
CA MET A 116 1.84 -2.71 12.28
C MET A 116 0.64 -2.66 13.23
N PRO A 117 -0.09 -1.53 13.32
CA PRO A 117 -1.37 -1.46 14.02
C PRO A 117 -2.33 -2.47 13.38
N GLY A 118 -3.17 -3.14 14.18
CA GLY A 118 -4.16 -4.10 13.67
C GLY A 118 -5.35 -3.45 12.98
N SER A 119 -5.66 -2.18 13.29
CA SER A 119 -6.65 -1.41 12.55
C SER A 119 -6.37 0.10 12.56
N ILE A 120 -6.96 0.79 11.59
CA ILE A 120 -6.93 2.26 11.43
C ILE A 120 -8.37 2.75 11.27
N THR A 121 -8.84 3.67 12.11
CA THR A 121 -10.11 4.39 11.92
C THR A 121 -9.81 5.83 11.52
N LEU A 122 -10.64 6.43 10.67
CA LEU A 122 -10.54 7.83 10.25
C LEU A 122 -11.79 8.59 10.71
N ASP A 123 -11.60 9.81 11.21
CA ASP A 123 -12.67 10.78 11.49
C ASP A 123 -12.28 12.11 10.87
N LEU A 124 -12.81 12.43 9.69
CA LEU A 124 -12.42 13.55 8.84
C LEU A 124 -13.54 14.58 8.74
N ASN A 125 -13.22 15.86 8.81
CA ASN A 125 -14.22 16.90 8.56
C ASN A 125 -14.51 17.04 7.05
N ASP A 126 -15.78 16.90 6.65
CA ASP A 126 -16.17 16.93 5.23
C ASP A 126 -15.97 18.29 4.52
N GLN A 127 -15.78 19.38 5.26
CA GLN A 127 -15.58 20.71 4.68
C GLN A 127 -14.11 21.13 4.61
N SER A 128 -13.30 20.77 5.61
CA SER A 128 -11.88 21.15 5.69
C SER A 128 -10.92 20.03 5.33
N GLY A 129 -11.35 18.77 5.33
CA GLY A 129 -10.52 17.59 5.19
C GLY A 129 -9.66 17.25 6.43
N ALA A 130 -9.59 18.14 7.43
CA ALA A 130 -8.82 17.93 8.66
C ALA A 130 -9.55 16.99 9.62
N GLY A 131 -8.81 16.16 10.37
CA GLY A 131 -9.39 15.13 11.22
C GLY A 131 -8.34 14.30 11.96
N THR A 132 -8.70 13.09 12.36
CA THR A 132 -7.80 12.14 13.04
C THR A 132 -7.71 10.79 12.34
N ALA A 133 -6.56 10.14 12.51
CA ALA A 133 -6.33 8.74 12.25
C ALA A 133 -6.04 8.02 13.57
N ASP A 134 -6.93 7.11 13.98
CA ASP A 134 -6.82 6.30 15.18
C ASP A 134 -6.24 4.93 14.86
N PHE A 135 -5.01 4.69 15.29
CA PHE A 135 -4.29 3.43 15.18
C PHE A 135 -4.55 2.57 16.42
N ARG A 136 -4.93 1.30 16.21
CA ARG A 136 -5.16 0.33 17.30
C ARG A 136 -4.32 -0.92 17.08
N GLY A 137 -3.56 -1.31 18.09
CA GLY A 137 -2.73 -2.51 18.08
C GLY A 137 -2.24 -2.83 19.50
N PRO A 138 -1.05 -3.44 19.64
CA PRO A 138 -0.26 -3.37 20.88
C PRO A 138 -0.04 -1.91 21.33
N ASP A 139 0.32 -1.71 22.61
CA ASP A 139 0.45 -0.37 23.21
C ASP A 139 1.42 0.56 22.44
N TYR A 140 2.56 0.03 21.97
CA TYR A 140 3.55 0.77 21.17
C TYR A 140 3.13 1.02 19.70
N LEU A 141 2.00 0.45 19.27
CA LEU A 141 1.40 0.62 17.93
C LEU A 141 0.00 1.23 18.01
N SER A 142 -0.35 1.85 19.14
CA SER A 142 -1.65 2.49 19.35
C SER A 142 -1.49 3.99 19.58
N GLY A 143 -2.38 4.78 19.01
CA GLY A 143 -2.35 6.24 19.15
C GLY A 143 -3.28 6.94 18.18
N SER A 144 -3.55 8.21 18.46
CA SER A 144 -4.30 9.10 17.56
C SER A 144 -3.36 10.11 16.95
N MET A 145 -3.55 10.44 15.67
CA MET A 145 -2.78 11.46 14.97
C MET A 145 -3.67 12.39 14.16
N ASN A 146 -3.35 13.68 14.16
CA ASN A 146 -4.00 14.65 13.29
C ASN A 146 -3.59 14.39 11.84
N VAL A 147 -4.58 14.44 10.94
CA VAL A 147 -4.40 14.24 9.51
C VAL A 147 -5.24 15.23 8.71
N THR A 148 -4.76 15.59 7.52
CA THR A 148 -5.52 16.36 6.54
C THR A 148 -5.68 15.56 5.25
N TYR A 149 -6.93 15.45 4.79
CA TYR A 149 -7.32 14.92 3.49
C TYR A 149 -7.08 15.95 2.37
N TYR A 150 -6.53 15.49 1.25
CA TYR A 150 -6.30 16.26 0.03
C TYR A 150 -6.86 15.54 -1.19
N SER A 151 -7.66 16.28 -1.98
CA SER A 151 -7.94 15.93 -3.38
C SER A 151 -6.74 16.31 -4.24
N ILE A 152 -6.01 15.32 -4.76
CA ILE A 152 -4.82 15.51 -5.60
C ILE A 152 -5.09 15.18 -7.08
N PRO A 153 -4.24 15.66 -8.02
CA PRO A 153 -4.23 15.17 -9.39
C PRO A 153 -4.04 13.64 -9.44
N THR A 154 -4.60 12.99 -10.47
CA THR A 154 -4.59 11.52 -10.56
C THR A 154 -3.15 11.01 -10.60
N THR A 155 -2.74 10.38 -9.50
CA THR A 155 -1.37 9.91 -9.25
C THR A 155 -1.35 8.39 -9.32
N SER A 156 -0.24 7.81 -9.77
CA SER A 156 -0.05 6.35 -9.81
C SER A 156 0.89 5.93 -8.68
N ILE A 157 0.40 5.10 -7.77
CA ILE A 157 1.18 4.54 -6.65
C ILE A 157 1.38 3.04 -6.84
N ARG A 158 2.45 2.47 -6.26
CA ARG A 158 2.65 1.02 -6.18
C ARG A 158 2.17 0.51 -4.83
N ILE A 159 1.48 -0.63 -4.83
CA ILE A 159 0.97 -1.25 -3.61
C ILE A 159 1.24 -2.76 -3.59
N PHE A 160 1.54 -3.30 -2.41
CA PHE A 160 1.41 -4.72 -2.10
C PHE A 160 -0.08 -5.05 -1.95
N GLY A 161 -0.63 -5.87 -2.85
CA GLY A 161 -2.08 -6.17 -2.84
C GLY A 161 -2.51 -7.02 -1.63
N ALA A 162 -3.58 -6.62 -0.94
CA ALA A 162 -3.99 -7.20 0.35
C ALA A 162 -4.26 -8.72 0.34
N LYS A 163 -4.65 -9.27 -0.82
CA LYS A 163 -5.01 -10.70 -0.97
C LYS A 163 -3.82 -11.64 -1.20
N ASN A 164 -2.72 -11.15 -1.79
CA ASN A 164 -1.64 -12.01 -2.30
C ASN A 164 -0.25 -11.38 -2.26
N HIS A 165 -0.09 -10.20 -1.65
CA HIS A 165 1.13 -9.41 -1.56
C HIS A 165 1.85 -9.19 -2.91
N SER A 166 1.14 -9.31 -4.04
CA SER A 166 1.71 -9.02 -5.35
C SER A 166 1.72 -7.51 -5.58
N ILE A 167 2.86 -6.99 -6.02
CA ILE A 167 3.00 -5.57 -6.34
C ILE A 167 2.15 -5.23 -7.55
N ARG A 168 1.32 -4.18 -7.43
CA ARG A 168 0.52 -3.63 -8.52
C ARG A 168 0.48 -2.11 -8.46
N THR A 169 0.30 -1.47 -9.62
CA THR A 169 0.03 -0.03 -9.69
C THR A 169 -1.47 0.23 -9.54
N VAL A 170 -1.85 1.25 -8.77
CA VAL A 170 -3.20 1.81 -8.73
C VAL A 170 -3.17 3.31 -8.99
N LYS A 171 -4.28 3.84 -9.48
CA LYS A 171 -4.50 5.28 -9.63
C LYS A 171 -5.31 5.79 -8.46
N VAL A 172 -4.90 6.91 -7.90
CA VAL A 172 -5.51 7.54 -6.73
C VAL A 172 -5.71 9.03 -6.97
N ASN A 173 -6.71 9.60 -6.30
CA ASN A 173 -6.92 11.04 -6.22
C ASN A 173 -7.12 11.54 -4.77
N SER A 174 -7.21 10.62 -3.80
CA SER A 174 -7.44 10.91 -2.39
C SER A 174 -6.17 10.59 -1.61
N GLU A 175 -5.55 11.61 -1.04
CA GLU A 175 -4.36 11.52 -0.21
C GLU A 175 -4.68 12.01 1.21
N ILE A 176 -4.16 11.33 2.23
CA ILE A 176 -4.30 11.69 3.64
C ILE A 176 -2.89 11.84 4.19
N ARG A 177 -2.55 13.04 4.66
CA ARG A 177 -1.22 13.36 5.21
C ARG A 177 -1.31 13.59 6.71
N PHE A 178 -0.27 13.21 7.44
CA PHE A 178 -0.13 13.58 8.85
C PHE A 178 0.23 15.06 8.95
N ASP A 179 -0.37 15.77 9.91
CA ASP A 179 -0.23 17.23 9.99
C ASP A 179 1.12 17.69 10.56
N ASP A 180 1.80 16.84 11.33
CA ASP A 180 3.22 16.97 11.74
C ASP A 180 3.73 15.64 12.36
N ASP A 181 5.05 15.45 12.37
CA ASP A 181 5.72 14.35 13.10
C ASP A 181 5.49 14.52 14.62
N ASN A 182 4.54 13.79 15.22
CA ASN A 182 4.33 13.83 16.66
C ASN A 182 5.43 13.01 17.38
N PRO A 183 6.43 13.65 18.03
CA PRO A 183 7.64 12.97 18.51
C PRO A 183 7.41 12.14 19.78
N SER A 184 6.17 12.07 20.27
CA SER A 184 5.78 11.32 21.47
C SER A 184 5.23 9.93 21.19
N ASN A 185 4.93 9.60 19.93
CA ASN A 185 4.47 8.26 19.52
C ASN A 185 5.63 7.44 18.94
N GLU A 186 5.76 6.17 19.33
CA GLU A 186 6.72 5.24 18.69
C GLU A 186 6.30 4.83 17.26
N LEU A 187 5.09 5.20 16.83
CA LEU A 187 4.69 5.19 15.42
C LEU A 187 5.50 6.22 14.62
N THR A 188 6.50 5.76 13.88
CA THR A 188 7.16 6.55 12.83
C THR A 188 6.28 6.64 11.57
N THR A 189 5.27 7.52 11.59
CA THR A 189 4.26 7.72 10.52
C THR A 189 4.75 8.61 9.37
N SER A 190 5.95 8.32 8.86
CA SER A 190 6.47 9.03 7.69
C SER A 190 5.75 8.61 6.39
N GLY A 191 5.40 9.60 5.57
CA GLY A 191 4.70 9.42 4.30
C GLY A 191 3.18 9.61 4.37
N SER A 192 2.52 9.53 3.22
CA SER A 192 1.07 9.74 3.09
C SER A 192 0.32 8.42 2.94
N MET A 193 -0.93 8.39 3.40
CA MET A 193 -1.88 7.32 3.08
C MET A 193 -2.73 7.72 1.85
N TYR A 194 -3.25 6.75 1.10
CA TYR A 194 -4.10 7.02 -0.07
C TYR A 194 -5.33 6.14 -0.11
N ALA A 195 -6.51 6.74 -0.30
CA ALA A 195 -7.76 6.01 -0.42
C ALA A 195 -8.13 5.75 -1.89
N PHE A 196 -8.66 4.57 -2.19
CA PHE A 196 -9.13 4.23 -3.55
C PHE A 196 -10.19 3.12 -3.54
N LYS A 197 -11.02 3.08 -4.58
CA LYS A 197 -11.93 1.94 -4.82
C LYS A 197 -11.16 0.75 -5.38
N ASN A 198 -11.26 -0.40 -4.72
CA ASN A 198 -10.58 -1.62 -5.12
C ASN A 198 -11.38 -2.42 -6.16
N ARG A 199 -10.79 -3.53 -6.66
CA ARG A 199 -11.40 -4.34 -7.73
C ARG A 199 -12.69 -5.07 -7.31
N ASP A 200 -12.90 -5.24 -6.01
CA ASP A 200 -14.08 -5.87 -5.44
C ASP A 200 -15.20 -4.84 -5.13
N GLY A 201 -14.96 -3.55 -5.41
CA GLY A 201 -15.92 -2.45 -5.22
C GLY A 201 -15.87 -1.78 -3.85
N GLY A 202 -15.13 -2.33 -2.90
CA GLY A 202 -14.89 -1.70 -1.59
C GLY A 202 -13.86 -0.58 -1.65
N ILE A 203 -13.68 0.13 -0.54
CA ILE A 203 -12.58 1.09 -0.35
C ILE A 203 -11.39 0.33 0.23
N SER A 204 -10.21 0.57 -0.33
CA SER A 204 -8.92 0.21 0.26
C SER A 204 -8.19 1.48 0.69
N LEU A 205 -7.38 1.36 1.74
CA LEU A 205 -6.40 2.36 2.13
C LEU A 205 -5.01 1.80 1.80
N ALA A 206 -4.19 2.58 1.08
CA ALA A 206 -2.77 2.32 0.92
C ALA A 206 -2.01 3.07 2.02
N ILE A 207 -1.22 2.37 2.82
CA ILE A 207 -0.47 2.94 3.95
C ILE A 207 1.04 2.68 3.79
N PRO A 208 1.93 3.55 4.30
CA PRO A 208 3.37 3.28 4.26
C PRO A 208 3.75 1.95 4.93
N ASN A 209 4.76 1.26 4.38
CA ASN A 209 5.22 0.00 4.95
C ASN A 209 6.27 0.27 6.05
N TYR A 210 5.81 0.28 7.31
CA TYR A 210 6.65 0.52 8.48
C TYR A 210 7.49 -0.68 8.93
N ALA A 211 7.31 -1.88 8.36
CA ALA A 211 7.98 -3.10 8.82
C ALA A 211 9.47 -3.16 8.46
N GLY A 212 9.97 -2.28 7.58
CA GLY A 212 11.39 -2.14 7.25
C GLY A 212 12.04 -3.35 6.57
N ASN A 213 11.23 -4.29 6.07
CA ASN A 213 11.62 -5.59 5.55
C ASN A 213 11.43 -5.73 4.03
N VAL A 214 11.45 -4.61 3.30
CA VAL A 214 11.33 -4.56 1.83
C VAL A 214 12.68 -4.33 1.17
N ASP A 215 12.83 -4.82 -0.07
CA ASP A 215 14.01 -4.53 -0.89
C ASP A 215 14.11 -3.03 -1.22
N ASP A 216 15.32 -2.55 -1.50
CA ASP A 216 15.55 -1.12 -1.82
C ASP A 216 14.73 -0.63 -3.03
N SER A 217 14.45 -1.52 -3.99
CA SER A 217 13.59 -1.26 -5.15
C SER A 217 12.09 -1.28 -4.84
N GLU A 218 11.70 -1.46 -3.60
CA GLU A 218 10.30 -1.61 -3.14
C GLU A 218 9.93 -0.61 -2.02
N ARG A 219 10.83 0.31 -1.65
CA ARG A 219 10.60 1.29 -0.57
C ARG A 219 9.45 2.27 -0.82
N ASP A 220 9.06 2.52 -2.07
CA ASP A 220 7.89 3.31 -2.46
C ASP A 220 6.59 2.48 -2.58
N VAL A 221 6.65 1.17 -2.30
CA VAL A 221 5.48 0.29 -2.37
C VAL A 221 4.74 0.32 -1.05
N LEU A 222 3.52 0.87 -1.09
CA LEU A 222 2.65 0.98 0.08
C LEU A 222 1.93 -0.35 0.35
N GLN A 223 1.51 -0.59 1.58
CA GLN A 223 0.67 -1.74 1.93
C GLN A 223 -0.81 -1.44 1.65
N GLU A 224 -1.50 -2.30 0.91
CA GLU A 224 -2.97 -2.24 0.81
C GLU A 224 -3.61 -2.86 2.06
N VAL A 225 -4.53 -2.13 2.68
CA VAL A 225 -5.40 -2.62 3.76
C VAL A 225 -6.86 -2.39 3.38
N LEU A 226 -7.74 -3.27 3.86
CA LEU A 226 -9.15 -3.33 3.46
C LEU A 226 -10.04 -2.82 4.58
N GLN A 227 -11.20 -2.26 4.23
CA GLN A 227 -12.34 -2.06 5.14
C GLN A 227 -12.89 -3.40 5.68
#